data_AF-A0A3S4TWG8-F1
#
_entry.id   AF-A0A3S4TWG8-F1
#
_cell.length_a   1.000
_cell.length_b   1.000
_cell.length_c   1.000
_cell.angle_alpha   90.00
_cell.angle_beta   90.00
_cell.angle_gamma   90.00
#
_symmetry.space_group_name_H-M   'P 1'
#
loop_
_entity.id
_entity.type
_entity.pdbx_description
1 polymer ?
#
loop_
_entity_poly.entity_id
_entity_poly.type
_entity_poly.pdbx_seq_one_letter_code
_entity_poly.pdbx_strand_id
1 'polypeptide(L)'
;MGYARVDAEYADKVVLLTEEFAEYPHHPISIGQDKVDLIVQVEAVGDPKKIGGGATRMTTNPRELLIARKCAEVIFASGYFKDGFSLQTGSGGAALAVTRFLEEKMRRENVTADFALGGITASMVALHEAGLIKNY
;
A
#
# COMPACT_ATOMS: atom_id res chain seq x y z
N MET A 1 5.63 -8.07 0.77
CA MET A 1 5.89 -8.45 2.17
C MET A 1 7.11 -7.68 2.66
N GLY A 2 6.99 -6.88 3.73
CA GLY A 2 8.06 -5.97 4.18
C GLY A 2 8.76 -6.47 5.45
N TYR A 3 8.08 -6.32 6.59
CA TYR A 3 8.67 -6.53 7.92
C TYR A 3 9.28 -7.93 8.11
N ALA A 4 8.53 -8.99 7.81
CA ALA A 4 9.01 -10.37 7.99
C ALA A 4 10.22 -10.74 7.12
N ARG A 5 10.51 -10.00 6.04
CA ARG A 5 11.73 -10.24 5.24
C ARG A 5 12.99 -9.85 6.00
N VAL A 6 12.90 -8.81 6.85
CA VAL A 6 14.01 -8.40 7.71
C VAL A 6 14.26 -9.47 8.76
N ASP A 7 13.21 -9.98 9.40
CA ASP A 7 13.33 -11.05 10.40
C ASP A 7 13.96 -12.31 9.78
N ALA A 8 13.51 -12.70 8.59
CA ALA A 8 14.07 -13.85 7.87
C ALA A 8 15.53 -13.67 7.45
N GLU A 9 15.98 -12.43 7.24
CA GLU A 9 17.36 -12.14 6.85
C GLU A 9 18.34 -12.21 8.04
N TYR A 10 17.90 -11.80 9.23
CA TYR A 10 18.78 -11.54 10.36
C TYR A 10 18.58 -12.45 11.58
N ALA A 11 17.49 -13.21 11.66
CA ALA A 11 17.30 -14.15 12.75
C ALA A 11 18.27 -15.33 12.65
N ASP A 12 18.80 -15.79 13.79
CA ASP A 12 19.64 -17.00 13.85
C ASP A 12 18.87 -18.26 13.44
N LYS A 13 17.55 -18.26 13.62
CA LYS A 13 16.63 -19.33 13.22
C LYS A 13 15.29 -18.78 12.77
N VAL A 14 14.78 -19.29 11.66
CA VAL A 14 13.51 -18.88 11.04
C VAL A 14 12.56 -20.06 10.97
N VAL A 15 11.41 -19.91 11.63
CA VAL A 15 10.31 -20.89 11.61
C VAL A 15 9.12 -20.28 10.90
N LEU A 16 8.73 -20.87 9.77
CA LEU A 16 7.52 -20.48 9.04
C LEU A 16 6.31 -21.28 9.54
N LEU A 17 5.26 -20.57 9.92
CA LEU A 17 3.94 -21.13 10.19
C LEU A 17 3.05 -20.87 8.98
N THR A 18 2.51 -21.92 8.36
CA THR A 18 1.65 -21.80 7.17
C THR A 18 0.32 -22.53 7.36
N GLU A 19 -0.75 -22.03 6.74
CA GLU A 19 -2.05 -22.72 6.70
C GLU A 19 -2.07 -23.78 5.58
N GLU A 20 -1.33 -23.54 4.50
CA GLU A 20 -1.36 -24.34 3.27
C GLU A 20 0.06 -24.57 2.73
N PHE A 21 0.27 -25.74 2.12
CA PHE A 21 1.46 -26.04 1.33
C PHE A 21 1.15 -25.89 -0.16
N ALA A 22 1.99 -25.14 -0.86
CA ALA A 22 1.97 -25.05 -2.32
C ALA A 22 3.00 -26.00 -2.95
N GLU A 23 2.86 -26.26 -4.26
CA GLU A 23 3.83 -27.04 -5.01
C GLU A 23 5.21 -26.36 -5.05
N TYR A 24 6.25 -27.19 -5.08
CA TYR A 24 7.63 -26.75 -5.21
C TYR A 24 8.05 -26.67 -6.70
N PRO A 25 8.69 -25.58 -7.15
CA PRO A 25 9.01 -24.36 -6.40
C PRO A 25 7.84 -23.37 -6.34
N HIS A 26 7.62 -22.77 -5.17
CA HIS A 26 6.59 -21.73 -5.00
C HIS A 26 7.03 -20.40 -5.63
N HIS A 27 6.12 -19.71 -6.32
CA HIS A 27 6.35 -18.39 -6.91
C HIS A 27 5.07 -17.53 -6.84
N PRO A 28 5.16 -16.22 -6.51
CA PRO A 28 6.37 -15.43 -6.24
C PRO A 28 6.99 -15.67 -4.85
N ILE A 29 8.31 -15.52 -4.75
CA ILE A 29 9.08 -15.80 -3.53
C ILE A 29 9.26 -14.53 -2.71
N SER A 30 8.52 -14.38 -1.60
CA SER A 30 8.72 -13.27 -0.65
C SER A 30 9.81 -13.55 0.38
N ILE A 31 9.89 -14.79 0.88
CA ILE A 31 10.93 -15.29 1.79
C ILE A 31 11.60 -16.47 1.07
N GLY A 32 12.91 -16.39 0.87
CA GLY A 32 13.68 -17.41 0.16
C GLY A 32 13.81 -18.71 0.96
N GLN A 33 13.91 -19.85 0.27
CA GLN A 33 14.09 -21.16 0.93
C GLN A 33 15.42 -21.25 1.72
N ASP A 34 16.41 -20.44 1.34
CA ASP A 34 17.72 -20.31 1.99
C ASP A 34 17.66 -19.52 3.31
N LYS A 35 16.50 -18.94 3.63
CA LYS A 35 16.24 -18.14 4.83
C LYS A 35 15.29 -18.82 5.81
N VAL A 36 15.01 -20.12 5.64
CA VAL A 36 14.01 -20.84 6.45
C VAL A 36 14.60 -22.15 6.95
N ASP A 37 14.56 -22.37 8.27
CA ASP A 37 15.05 -23.60 8.88
C ASP A 37 13.94 -24.64 9.06
N LEU A 38 12.72 -24.20 9.38
CA LEU A 38 11.59 -25.06 9.71
C LEU A 38 10.29 -24.51 9.09
N ILE A 39 9.43 -25.41 8.61
CA ILE A 39 8.09 -25.09 8.14
C ILE A 39 7.09 -25.98 8.90
N VAL A 40 6.09 -25.36 9.52
CA VAL A 40 5.06 -26.04 10.30
C VAL A 40 3.69 -25.63 9.77
N GLN A 41 2.85 -26.61 9.47
CA GLN A 41 1.45 -26.35 9.12
C GLN A 41 0.61 -26.14 10.38
N VAL A 42 -0.22 -25.10 10.37
CA VAL A 42 -1.16 -24.76 11.44
C VAL A 42 -2.56 -24.58 10.86
N GLU A 43 -3.60 -24.65 11.69
CA GLU A 43 -4.99 -24.49 11.23
C GLU A 43 -5.28 -23.06 10.73
N ALA A 44 -4.74 -22.05 11.42
CA ALA A 44 -4.91 -20.65 11.07
C ALA A 44 -3.72 -19.81 11.57
N VAL A 45 -3.21 -18.90 10.74
CA VAL A 45 -2.23 -17.86 11.11
C VAL A 45 -2.91 -16.51 11.41
N GLY A 46 -4.20 -16.37 11.10
CA GLY A 46 -4.97 -15.15 11.34
C GLY A 46 -6.49 -15.34 11.23
N ASP A 47 -7.21 -14.23 11.08
CA ASP A 47 -8.66 -14.22 10.83
C ASP A 47 -8.93 -13.79 9.37
N PRO A 48 -9.20 -14.74 8.45
CA PRO A 48 -9.43 -14.43 7.04
C PRO A 48 -10.59 -13.46 6.80
N LYS A 49 -11.55 -13.35 7.72
CA LYS A 49 -12.69 -12.42 7.58
C LYS A 49 -12.30 -10.97 7.88
N LYS A 50 -11.23 -10.76 8.65
CA LYS A 50 -10.69 -9.43 8.98
C LYS A 50 -9.57 -8.99 8.03
N ILE A 51 -8.90 -9.95 7.41
CA ILE A 51 -7.88 -9.70 6.38
C ILE A 51 -8.56 -9.65 5.01
N GLY A 52 -8.61 -8.47 4.40
CA GLY A 52 -9.31 -8.26 3.13
C GLY A 52 -10.78 -7.82 3.26
N GLY A 53 -11.24 -7.45 4.46
CA GLY A 53 -12.60 -6.97 4.78
C GLY A 53 -13.05 -5.66 4.10
N GLY A 54 -12.47 -5.32 2.94
CA GLY A 54 -12.68 -4.08 2.21
C GLY A 54 -11.70 -3.00 2.66
N ALA A 55 -11.22 -2.21 1.70
CA ALA A 55 -10.40 -1.05 2.03
C ALA A 55 -11.16 -0.09 2.94
N THR A 56 -10.41 0.59 3.82
CA THR A 56 -10.93 1.74 4.59
C THR A 56 -11.67 2.66 3.64
N ARG A 57 -12.99 2.80 3.86
CA ARG A 57 -13.82 3.63 3.00
C ARG A 57 -13.38 5.08 3.12
N MET A 58 -13.55 5.80 2.02
CA MET A 58 -13.33 7.24 2.01
C MET A 58 -14.22 7.91 3.06
N THR A 59 -13.65 8.85 3.80
CA THR A 59 -14.41 9.59 4.81
C THR A 59 -15.53 10.42 4.18
N THR A 60 -16.67 10.47 4.85
CA THR A 60 -17.79 11.38 4.55
C THR A 60 -17.85 12.57 5.51
N ASN A 61 -16.93 12.62 6.49
CA ASN A 61 -16.90 13.69 7.48
C ASN A 61 -16.48 15.01 6.80
N PRO A 62 -17.33 16.06 6.80
CA PRO A 62 -17.02 17.32 6.13
C PRO A 62 -15.76 18.00 6.67
N ARG A 63 -15.43 17.80 7.96
CA ARG A 63 -14.21 18.34 8.57
C ARG A 63 -12.96 17.69 7.97
N GLU A 64 -12.97 16.38 7.83
CA GLU A 64 -11.82 15.64 7.25
C GLU A 64 -11.66 15.94 5.77
N LEU A 65 -12.77 16.08 5.04
CA LEU A 65 -12.75 16.48 3.64
C LEU A 65 -12.21 17.91 3.45
N LEU A 66 -12.53 18.83 4.37
CA LEU A 66 -11.95 20.17 4.35
C LEU A 66 -10.43 20.11 4.58
N ILE A 67 -9.97 19.35 5.58
CA ILE A 67 -8.54 19.16 5.86
C ILE A 67 -7.82 18.54 4.64
N ALA A 68 -8.40 17.50 4.04
CA ALA A 68 -7.86 16.84 2.86
C ALA A 68 -7.73 17.80 1.67
N ARG A 69 -8.75 18.63 1.43
CA ARG A 69 -8.70 19.67 0.39
C ARG A 69 -7.59 20.69 0.65
N LYS A 70 -7.46 21.17 1.89
CA LYS A 70 -6.39 22.11 2.27
C LYS A 70 -5.00 21.49 2.16
N CYS A 71 -4.85 20.22 2.52
CA CYS A 71 -3.60 19.48 2.32
C CYS A 71 -3.24 19.40 0.82
N ALA A 72 -4.22 19.10 -0.04
CA ALA A 72 -4.01 19.06 -1.48
C ALA A 72 -3.58 20.43 -2.03
N GLU A 73 -4.22 21.53 -1.61
CA GLU A 73 -3.81 22.90 -1.97
C GLU A 73 -2.34 23.17 -1.62
N VAL A 74 -1.87 22.71 -0.45
CA VAL A 74 -0.46 22.82 -0.05
C VAL A 74 0.45 22.01 -0.97
N ILE A 75 0.08 20.77 -1.31
CA ILE A 75 0.85 19.93 -2.26
C ILE A 75 0.97 20.64 -3.61
N PHE A 76 -0.11 21.22 -4.11
CA PHE A 76 -0.14 21.94 -5.38
C PHE A 76 0.74 23.19 -5.38
N ALA A 77 0.80 23.90 -4.25
CA ALA A 77 1.62 25.09 -4.08
C ALA A 77 3.07 24.81 -3.69
N SER A 78 3.42 23.55 -3.38
CA SER A 78 4.72 23.18 -2.80
C SER A 78 5.91 23.30 -3.77
N GLY A 79 5.66 23.42 -5.07
CA GLY A 79 6.68 23.29 -6.12
C GLY A 79 7.07 21.84 -6.44
N TYR A 80 6.54 20.86 -5.72
CA TYR A 80 6.78 19.42 -5.96
C TYR A 80 5.67 18.72 -6.74
N PHE A 81 4.50 19.36 -6.89
CA PHE A 81 3.44 18.86 -7.78
C PHE A 81 3.80 19.14 -9.24
N LYS A 82 4.52 18.19 -9.84
CA LYS A 82 4.98 18.22 -11.23
C LYS A 82 4.98 16.78 -11.76
N ASP A 83 5.01 16.62 -13.09
CA ASP A 83 5.07 15.29 -13.67
C ASP A 83 6.29 14.50 -13.14
N GLY A 84 6.03 13.23 -12.78
CA GLY A 84 7.01 12.34 -12.16
C GLY A 84 7.23 12.55 -10.65
N PHE A 85 6.32 13.21 -9.94
CA PHE A 85 6.41 13.27 -8.47
C PHE A 85 6.18 11.90 -7.82
N SER A 86 6.60 11.74 -6.57
CA SER A 86 6.36 10.56 -5.74
C SER A 86 5.49 10.90 -4.54
N LEU A 87 4.69 9.95 -4.06
CA LEU A 87 3.80 10.19 -2.92
C LEU A 87 3.62 9.00 -1.97
N GLN A 88 3.27 9.32 -0.74
CA GLN A 88 2.72 8.39 0.24
C GLN A 88 1.58 9.09 0.96
N THR A 89 0.43 8.41 1.07
CA THR A 89 -0.75 8.92 1.78
C THR A 89 -1.10 8.02 2.96
N GLY A 90 -1.98 8.50 3.84
CA GLY A 90 -2.44 7.71 4.99
C GLY A 90 -3.46 6.64 4.60
N SER A 91 -3.73 5.72 5.53
CA SER A 91 -4.67 4.61 5.35
C SER A 91 -6.10 4.89 5.81
N GLY A 92 -6.39 6.12 6.25
CA GLY A 92 -7.73 6.55 6.68
C GLY A 92 -7.89 8.06 6.82
N GLY A 93 -9.13 8.50 7.05
CA GLY A 93 -9.50 9.90 7.33
C GLY A 93 -9.05 10.88 6.24
N ALA A 94 -8.68 12.10 6.66
CA ALA A 94 -8.20 13.15 5.75
C ALA A 94 -6.93 12.75 4.98
N ALA A 95 -6.04 11.97 5.61
CA ALA A 95 -4.79 11.54 5.02
C ALA A 95 -4.99 10.54 3.86
N LEU A 96 -6.08 9.76 3.87
CA LEU A 96 -6.52 8.96 2.73
C LEU A 96 -7.26 9.83 1.71
N ALA A 97 -8.13 10.73 2.19
CA ALA A 97 -9.02 11.53 1.36
C ALA A 97 -8.34 12.58 0.48
N VAL A 98 -7.08 12.92 0.79
CA VAL A 98 -6.27 13.79 -0.08
C VAL A 98 -6.14 13.22 -1.50
N THR A 99 -6.11 11.88 -1.65
CA THR A 99 -5.96 11.20 -2.94
C THR A 99 -7.05 11.59 -3.95
N ARG A 100 -8.28 11.82 -3.49
CA ARG A 100 -9.40 12.28 -4.34
C ARG A 100 -9.11 13.62 -5.02
N PHE A 101 -8.52 14.56 -4.27
CA PHE A 101 -8.21 15.88 -4.79
C PHE A 101 -6.95 15.87 -5.67
N LEU A 102 -5.98 15.01 -5.34
CA LEU A 102 -4.83 14.77 -6.20
C LEU A 102 -5.26 14.21 -7.56
N GLU A 103 -6.12 13.19 -7.57
CA GLU A 103 -6.65 12.58 -8.79
C GLU A 103 -7.23 13.61 -9.75
N GLU A 104 -8.13 14.46 -9.23
CA GLU A 104 -8.82 15.50 -10.02
C GLU A 104 -7.82 16.44 -10.69
N LYS A 105 -6.82 16.94 -9.93
CA LYS A 105 -5.84 17.87 -10.48
C LYS A 105 -4.83 17.18 -11.41
N MET A 106 -4.39 15.98 -11.07
CA MET A 106 -3.50 15.17 -11.92
C MET A 106 -4.10 14.96 -13.30
N ARG A 107 -5.39 14.59 -13.38
CA ARG A 107 -6.12 14.47 -14.65
C ARG A 107 -6.21 15.80 -15.38
N ARG A 108 -6.54 16.88 -14.67
CA ARG A 108 -6.71 18.22 -15.27
C ARG A 108 -5.43 18.78 -15.86
N GLU A 109 -4.29 18.54 -15.21
CA GLU A 109 -2.99 19.10 -15.60
C GLU A 109 -2.12 18.08 -16.35
N ASN A 110 -2.65 16.88 -16.64
CA ASN A 110 -1.94 15.78 -17.27
C ASN A 110 -0.60 15.48 -16.57
N VAL A 111 -0.65 15.42 -15.24
CA VAL A 111 0.47 15.13 -14.35
C VAL A 111 0.30 13.73 -13.81
N THR A 112 1.35 12.91 -13.91
CA THR A 112 1.40 11.56 -13.35
C THR A 112 2.46 11.46 -12.26
N ALA A 113 2.23 10.60 -11.28
CA ALA A 113 3.23 10.25 -10.29
C ALA A 113 4.10 9.10 -10.81
N ASP A 114 5.40 9.10 -10.50
CA ASP A 114 6.29 8.02 -10.88
C ASP A 114 6.07 6.77 -10.02
N PHE A 115 5.84 6.94 -8.72
CA PHE A 115 5.50 5.84 -7.82
C PHE A 115 4.77 6.30 -6.57
N ALA A 116 4.05 5.36 -5.94
CA ALA A 116 3.52 5.53 -4.60
C ALA A 116 4.09 4.49 -3.62
N LEU A 117 4.30 4.91 -2.37
CA LEU A 117 4.94 4.09 -1.33
C LEU A 117 4.01 3.87 -0.12
N GLY A 118 4.26 2.79 0.62
CA GLY A 118 3.81 2.63 2.00
C GLY A 118 2.82 1.48 2.19
N GLY A 119 1.94 1.62 3.19
CA GLY A 119 0.82 0.71 3.39
C GLY A 119 -0.27 0.98 2.35
N ILE A 120 -0.21 0.27 1.22
CA ILE A 120 -1.04 0.59 0.06
C ILE A 120 -2.51 0.25 0.29
N THR A 121 -3.36 1.24 0.01
CA THR A 121 -4.82 1.17 0.08
C THR A 121 -5.45 0.99 -1.31
N ALA A 122 -6.72 0.58 -1.36
CA ALA A 122 -7.43 0.45 -2.64
C ALA A 122 -7.54 1.77 -3.43
N SER A 123 -7.53 2.93 -2.76
CA SER A 123 -7.51 4.22 -3.48
C SER A 123 -6.20 4.40 -4.25
N MET A 124 -5.07 3.95 -3.69
CA MET A 124 -3.78 4.04 -4.39
C MET A 124 -3.72 3.05 -5.56
N VAL A 125 -4.26 1.84 -5.37
CA VAL A 125 -4.43 0.86 -6.45
C VAL A 125 -5.28 1.44 -7.58
N ALA A 126 -6.40 2.09 -7.26
CA ALA A 126 -7.26 2.72 -8.26
C ALA A 126 -6.55 3.83 -9.05
N LEU A 127 -5.68 4.62 -8.42
CA LEU A 127 -4.88 5.63 -9.12
C LEU A 127 -3.84 5.00 -10.06
N HIS A 128 -3.20 3.91 -9.62
CA HIS A 128 -2.27 3.15 -10.44
C HIS A 128 -2.98 2.51 -11.66
N GLU A 129 -4.09 1.83 -11.45
CA GLU A 129 -4.89 1.23 -12.55
C GLU A 129 -5.44 2.28 -13.52
N ALA A 130 -5.70 3.50 -13.04
CA ALA A 130 -6.09 4.63 -13.87
C ALA A 130 -4.93 5.29 -14.65
N GLY A 131 -3.70 4.78 -14.52
CA GLY A 131 -2.50 5.31 -15.18
C GLY A 131 -1.99 6.62 -14.59
N LEU A 132 -2.47 7.01 -13.41
CA LEU A 132 -2.03 8.23 -12.72
C LEU A 132 -0.78 8.01 -11.87
N ILE A 133 -0.45 6.76 -11.56
CA ILE A 133 0.78 6.35 -10.89
C ILE A 133 1.42 5.26 -11.75
N LYS A 134 2.69 5.43 -12.12
CA LYS A 134 3.35 4.51 -13.07
C LYS A 134 3.81 3.21 -12.42
N ASN A 135 4.38 3.27 -11.21
CA ASN A 135 4.98 2.11 -10.54
C ASN A 135 4.47 1.94 -9.10
N TYR A 136 4.58 0.70 -8.61
CA TYR A 136 4.36 0.27 -7.22
C TYR A 136 5.67 -0.25 -6.62
#